data_AF-A0A523EAK8-F1
#
_entry.id   AF-A0A523EAK8-F1
#
_cell.length_a   1.000
_cell.length_b   1.000
_cell.length_c   1.000
_cell.angle_alpha   90.00
_cell.angle_beta   90.00
_cell.angle_gamma   90.00
#
_symmetry.space_group_name_H-M   'P 1'
#
loop_
_entity.id
_entity.type
_entity.pdbx_description
1 polymer ?
#
loop_
_entity_poly.entity_id
_entity_poly.type
_entity_poly.pdbx_seq_one_letter_code
_entity_poly.pdbx_strand_id
1 'polypeptide(L)'
;MRLLVVLMALGCFVGSAHAEETVREITWTGSLPEGAERGPEDSVTVTSTSDEGLTVTLLELEEPGITKLRYALKGRVRYEKVDGAGYVEMWNVFDDGGPYFTRTNLDQGPMRAITGSSGWRDIVLPFDATGASAPPKRLVIN
;
A
#
# COMPACT_ATOMS: atom_id res chain seq x y z
N MET A 1 -35.79 -13.66 48.89
CA MET A 1 -34.57 -12.84 48.66
C MET A 1 -33.35 -13.75 48.78
N ARG A 2 -32.78 -14.19 47.66
CA ARG A 2 -31.51 -14.94 47.60
C ARG A 2 -30.62 -14.19 46.62
N LEU A 3 -29.59 -13.54 47.15
CA LEU A 3 -28.62 -12.73 46.43
C LEU A 3 -27.62 -13.68 45.76
N LEU A 4 -27.64 -13.76 44.43
CA LEU A 4 -26.63 -14.47 43.65
C LEU A 4 -25.60 -13.42 43.18
N VAL A 5 -24.40 -13.46 43.76
CA VAL A 5 -23.27 -12.64 43.30
C VAL A 5 -22.57 -13.43 42.18
N VAL A 6 -22.77 -13.02 40.93
CA VAL A 6 -21.95 -13.50 39.81
C VAL A 6 -20.75 -12.58 39.69
N LEU A 7 -19.61 -13.06 40.18
CA LEU A 7 -18.31 -12.44 39.95
C LEU A 7 -17.90 -12.78 38.52
N MET A 8 -18.21 -11.91 37.55
CA MET A 8 -17.72 -12.07 36.19
C MET A 8 -16.28 -11.56 36.14
N ALA A 9 -15.32 -12.47 36.12
CA ALA A 9 -13.92 -12.16 35.95
C ALA A 9 -13.74 -11.43 34.61
N LEU A 10 -13.31 -10.18 34.67
CA LEU A 10 -12.90 -9.40 33.52
C LEU A 10 -11.59 -10.01 33.00
N GLY A 11 -11.70 -10.98 32.10
CA GLY A 11 -10.57 -11.49 31.36
C GLY A 11 -10.04 -10.38 30.47
N CYS A 12 -8.97 -9.72 30.91
CA CYS A 12 -8.16 -8.89 30.02
C CYS A 12 -7.62 -9.79 28.92
N PHE A 13 -8.35 -9.90 27.80
CA PHE A 13 -7.73 -10.22 26.53
C PHE A 13 -6.79 -9.07 26.23
N VAL A 14 -5.54 -9.19 26.69
CA VAL A 14 -4.43 -8.46 26.08
C VAL A 14 -4.29 -9.08 24.70
N GLY A 15 -5.13 -8.64 23.76
CA GLY A 15 -4.89 -8.88 22.36
C GLY A 15 -3.48 -8.36 22.12
N SER A 16 -2.56 -9.23 21.72
CA SER A 16 -1.27 -8.81 21.21
C SER A 16 -1.56 -7.88 20.04
N ALA A 17 -1.51 -6.57 20.29
CA ALA A 17 -1.34 -5.60 19.23
C ALA A 17 0.01 -5.97 18.61
N HIS A 18 -0.01 -6.70 17.50
CA HIS A 18 1.20 -6.87 16.71
C HIS A 18 1.61 -5.47 16.31
N ALA A 19 2.69 -4.97 16.92
CA ALA A 19 3.22 -3.66 16.62
C ALA A 19 3.59 -3.65 15.13
N GLU A 20 3.01 -2.70 14.41
CA GLU A 20 3.43 -2.39 13.06
C GLU A 20 4.89 -1.90 13.11
N GLU A 21 5.75 -2.54 12.33
CA GLU A 21 7.16 -2.17 12.20
C GLU A 21 7.37 -1.52 10.84
N THR A 22 7.75 -0.24 10.84
CA THR A 22 8.19 0.44 9.62
C THR A 22 9.57 -0.05 9.25
N VAL A 23 9.65 -0.92 8.26
CA VAL A 23 10.93 -1.47 7.77
C VAL A 23 11.66 -0.51 6.81
N ARG A 24 10.94 0.38 6.14
CA ARG A 24 11.49 1.36 5.21
C ARG A 24 10.56 2.54 5.04
N GLU A 25 11.12 3.75 5.09
CA GLU A 25 10.44 5.01 4.75
C GLU A 25 10.94 5.51 3.40
N ILE A 26 10.03 6.03 2.57
CA ILE A 26 10.34 6.52 1.23
C ILE A 26 9.97 7.99 1.18
N THR A 27 10.93 8.82 0.78
CA THR A 27 10.71 10.24 0.51
C THR A 27 11.11 10.54 -0.92
N TRP A 28 10.51 11.56 -1.50
CA TRP A 28 10.74 11.92 -2.89
C TRP A 28 11.95 12.85 -3.08
N THR A 29 12.96 12.81 -2.22
CA THR A 29 14.06 13.79 -2.18
C THR A 29 15.12 13.64 -3.29
N GLY A 30 14.96 12.69 -4.22
CA GLY A 30 15.92 12.36 -5.28
C GLY A 30 15.37 12.49 -6.70
N SER A 31 15.93 11.67 -7.60
CA SER A 31 15.45 11.54 -8.99
C SER A 31 13.97 11.17 -9.03
N LEU A 32 13.25 11.79 -9.96
CA LEU A 32 11.84 11.49 -10.19
C LEU A 32 11.68 10.26 -11.08
N PRO A 33 10.54 9.55 -10.93
CA PRO A 33 10.09 8.59 -11.93
C PRO A 33 10.02 9.21 -13.33
N GLU A 34 10.26 8.40 -14.36
CA GLU A 34 10.04 8.82 -15.74
C GLU A 34 8.57 9.21 -15.94
N GLY A 35 8.32 10.35 -16.59
CA GLY A 35 6.97 10.87 -16.79
C GLY A 35 6.32 11.48 -15.53
N ALA A 36 7.04 11.57 -14.41
CA ALA A 36 6.57 12.26 -13.21
C ALA A 36 7.29 13.61 -13.01
N GLU A 37 6.57 14.54 -12.38
CA GLU A 37 7.05 15.86 -12.00
C GLU A 37 7.05 16.01 -10.47
N ARG A 38 7.79 17.00 -9.97
CA ARG A 38 7.79 17.35 -8.55
C ARG A 38 6.42 17.92 -8.18
N GLY A 39 5.73 17.28 -7.25
CA GLY A 39 4.46 17.75 -6.71
C GLY A 39 4.63 18.60 -5.45
N PRO A 40 3.53 19.19 -4.94
CA PRO A 40 3.51 19.85 -3.63
C PRO A 40 3.70 18.84 -2.50
N GLU A 41 4.00 19.30 -1.28
CA GLU A 41 4.08 18.44 -0.07
C GLU A 41 5.03 17.24 -0.23
N ASP A 42 6.18 17.48 -0.85
CA ASP A 42 7.20 16.48 -1.15
C ASP A 42 6.66 15.26 -1.92
N SER A 43 5.71 15.47 -2.85
CA SER A 43 5.11 14.41 -3.66
C SER A 43 5.67 14.34 -5.08
N VAL A 44 5.17 13.37 -5.84
CA VAL A 44 5.34 13.26 -7.29
C VAL A 44 3.99 13.34 -7.98
N THR A 45 3.94 14.04 -9.10
CA THR A 45 2.74 14.23 -9.92
C THR A 45 2.91 13.50 -11.23
N VAL A 46 1.92 12.70 -11.61
CA VAL A 46 1.83 12.06 -12.93
C VAL A 46 0.65 12.67 -13.68
N THR A 47 0.88 13.09 -14.92
CA THR A 47 -0.15 13.69 -15.78
C THR A 47 -0.32 12.81 -17.02
N SER A 48 -1.53 12.28 -17.23
CA SER A 48 -1.89 11.69 -18.53
C SER A 48 -2.44 12.77 -19.45
N THR A 49 -1.93 12.82 -20.68
CA THR A 49 -2.37 13.77 -21.72
C THR A 49 -3.08 13.08 -22.89
N SER A 50 -3.19 11.75 -22.87
CA SER A 50 -3.91 10.96 -23.85
C SER A 50 -5.09 10.21 -23.22
N ASP A 51 -6.03 9.80 -24.07
CA ASP A 51 -7.15 8.93 -23.69
C ASP A 51 -6.72 7.45 -23.57
N GLU A 52 -5.43 7.14 -23.77
CA GLU A 52 -4.87 5.81 -23.59
C GLU A 52 -4.49 5.57 -22.13
N GLY A 53 -4.52 4.31 -21.70
CA GLY A 53 -4.08 3.94 -20.35
C GLY A 53 -2.60 4.24 -20.16
N LEU A 54 -2.27 5.03 -19.13
CA LEU A 54 -0.90 5.32 -18.73
C LEU A 54 -0.48 4.43 -17.54
N THR A 55 0.69 3.83 -17.62
CA THR A 55 1.35 3.16 -16.49
C THR A 55 2.71 3.82 -16.27
N VAL A 56 2.97 4.26 -15.04
CA VAL A 56 4.24 4.89 -14.64
C VAL A 56 4.82 4.11 -13.49
N THR A 57 6.06 3.64 -13.61
CA THR A 57 6.78 3.05 -12.49
C THR A 57 7.20 4.14 -11.51
N LEU A 58 6.49 4.26 -10.40
CA LEU A 58 6.75 5.27 -9.37
C LEU A 58 7.99 4.95 -8.54
N LEU A 59 8.28 3.67 -8.30
CA LEU A 59 9.39 3.28 -7.45
C LEU A 59 9.79 1.82 -7.70
N GLU A 60 11.10 1.57 -7.76
CA GLU A 60 11.66 0.24 -7.61
C GLU A 60 12.48 0.16 -6.32
N LEU A 61 12.20 -0.85 -5.50
CA LEU A 61 12.93 -1.11 -4.27
C LEU A 61 13.63 -2.45 -4.37
N GLU A 62 14.93 -2.40 -4.63
CA GLU A 62 15.82 -3.55 -4.40
C GLU A 62 16.00 -3.76 -2.90
N GLU A 63 15.95 -5.03 -2.50
CA GLU A 63 16.13 -5.51 -1.13
C GLU A 63 15.33 -4.65 -0.12
N PRO A 64 13.99 -4.73 -0.12
CA PRO A 64 13.13 -3.78 0.59
C PRO A 64 13.24 -3.85 2.12
N GLY A 65 14.04 -4.76 2.68
CA GLY A 65 14.20 -4.96 4.12
C GLY A 65 13.05 -5.69 4.79
N ILE A 66 12.11 -6.23 4.01
CA ILE A 66 10.96 -6.99 4.52
C ILE A 66 11.43 -8.35 5.03
N THR A 67 11.19 -8.63 6.31
CA THR A 67 11.56 -9.90 6.96
C THR A 67 10.36 -10.78 7.31
N LYS A 68 9.14 -10.24 7.19
CA LYS A 68 7.89 -10.94 7.50
C LYS A 68 7.13 -11.29 6.22
N LEU A 69 6.32 -12.34 6.28
CA LEU A 69 5.49 -12.77 5.15
C LEU A 69 4.18 -11.97 5.03
N ARG A 70 3.85 -11.12 5.99
CA ARG A 70 2.73 -10.17 5.90
C ARG A 70 3.26 -8.77 6.04
N TYR A 71 2.98 -7.93 5.06
CA TYR A 71 3.46 -6.56 4.99
C TYR A 71 2.49 -5.72 4.17
N ALA A 72 2.68 -4.41 4.18
CA ALA A 72 1.90 -3.50 3.36
C ALA A 72 2.74 -2.30 2.93
N LEU A 73 2.51 -1.82 1.70
CA LEU A 73 2.87 -0.46 1.34
C LEU A 73 1.75 0.47 1.85
N LYS A 74 2.12 1.55 2.52
CA LYS A 74 1.20 2.61 2.96
C LYS A 74 1.65 3.94 2.38
N GLY A 75 0.71 4.79 2.03
CA GLY A 75 1.00 6.09 1.47
C GLY A 75 -0.25 6.95 1.35
N ARG A 76 -0.09 8.10 0.68
CA ARG A 76 -1.19 9.01 0.38
C ARG A 76 -1.22 9.31 -1.10
N VAL A 77 -2.42 9.47 -1.65
CA VAL A 77 -2.64 9.87 -3.04
C VAL A 77 -3.65 11.01 -3.12
N ARG A 78 -3.45 11.90 -4.08
CA ARG A 78 -4.38 12.94 -4.53
C ARG A 78 -4.54 12.79 -6.03
N TYR A 79 -5.74 13.03 -6.55
CA TYR A 79 -5.99 12.93 -7.99
C TYR A 79 -7.13 13.86 -8.42
N GLU A 80 -7.10 14.29 -9.67
CA GLU A 80 -8.06 15.21 -10.24
C GLU A 80 -8.52 14.70 -11.60
N LYS A 81 -9.84 14.64 -11.81
CA LYS A 81 -10.48 14.35 -13.10
C LYS A 81 -9.96 13.06 -13.77
N VAL A 82 -9.69 12.03 -12.99
CA VAL A 82 -9.34 10.70 -13.52
C VAL A 82 -10.59 10.11 -14.16
N ASP A 83 -10.56 9.99 -15.49
CA ASP A 83 -11.61 9.29 -16.23
C ASP A 83 -11.42 7.76 -16.12
N GLY A 84 -12.53 7.03 -16.03
CA GLY A 84 -12.49 5.59 -15.77
C GLY A 84 -11.89 5.24 -14.39
N ALA A 85 -11.01 4.23 -14.36
CA ALA A 85 -10.41 3.70 -13.14
C ALA A 85 -8.88 3.57 -13.28
N GLY A 86 -8.16 4.24 -12.38
CA GLY A 86 -6.74 4.07 -12.12
C GLY A 86 -6.47 3.28 -10.85
N TYR A 87 -5.23 2.83 -10.69
CA TYR A 87 -4.79 1.96 -9.61
C TYR A 87 -3.38 2.36 -9.18
N VAL A 88 -3.08 2.23 -7.88
CA VAL A 88 -1.70 2.02 -7.45
C VAL A 88 -1.50 0.52 -7.29
N GLU A 89 -0.42 0.00 -7.83
CA GLU A 89 -0.09 -1.41 -7.86
C GLU A 89 1.30 -1.67 -7.27
N MET A 90 1.42 -2.71 -6.45
CA MET A 90 2.68 -3.16 -5.89
C MET A 90 2.94 -4.57 -6.38
N TRP A 91 3.92 -4.72 -7.27
CA TRP A 91 4.46 -6.00 -7.69
C TRP A 91 5.53 -6.48 -6.73
N ASN A 92 5.50 -7.77 -6.41
CA ASN A 92 6.38 -8.45 -5.50
C ASN A 92 7.15 -9.49 -6.30
N VAL A 93 8.47 -9.33 -6.36
CA VAL A 93 9.36 -10.23 -7.08
C VAL A 93 10.08 -11.09 -6.05
N PHE A 94 9.81 -12.39 -6.08
CA PHE A 94 10.45 -13.40 -5.23
C PHE A 94 11.54 -14.15 -6.01
N ASP A 95 12.30 -15.00 -5.31
CA ASP A 95 13.40 -15.78 -5.91
C ASP A 95 12.94 -16.75 -7.01
N ASP A 96 11.66 -17.14 -7.01
CA ASP A 96 11.05 -17.96 -8.06
C ASP A 96 10.77 -17.18 -9.37
N GLY A 97 10.98 -15.85 -9.35
CA GLY A 97 10.70 -14.95 -10.46
C GLY A 97 9.20 -14.78 -10.75
N GLY A 98 8.32 -15.30 -9.90
CA GLY A 98 6.87 -15.26 -10.08
C GLY A 98 6.32 -13.83 -9.92
N PRO A 99 5.42 -13.38 -10.80
CA PRO A 99 4.81 -12.06 -10.69
C PRO A 99 3.58 -12.11 -9.77
N TYR A 100 3.66 -11.46 -8.60
CA TYR A 100 2.52 -11.35 -7.68
C TYR A 100 2.27 -9.89 -7.31
N PHE A 101 1.02 -9.43 -7.37
CA PHE A 101 0.71 -8.04 -7.11
C PHE A 101 -0.50 -7.85 -6.19
N THR A 102 -0.53 -6.69 -5.54
CA THR A 102 -1.73 -6.11 -4.92
C THR A 102 -1.97 -4.75 -5.54
N ARG A 103 -3.22 -4.36 -5.75
CA ARG A 103 -3.58 -3.02 -6.25
C ARG A 103 -4.81 -2.43 -5.55
N THR A 104 -4.99 -1.12 -5.68
CA THR A 104 -6.17 -0.43 -5.17
C THR A 104 -7.40 -0.62 -6.07
N ASN A 105 -8.16 -1.71 -5.93
CA ASN A 105 -9.31 -2.03 -6.81
C ASN A 105 -10.66 -2.22 -6.11
N LEU A 106 -10.80 -1.74 -4.88
CA LEU A 106 -12.08 -1.82 -4.17
C LEU A 106 -12.99 -0.62 -4.48
N ASP A 107 -14.25 -0.69 -4.05
CA ASP A 107 -15.19 0.43 -4.19
C ASP A 107 -14.99 1.49 -3.10
N GLN A 108 -14.50 1.08 -1.93
CA GLN A 108 -14.41 1.91 -0.72
C GLN A 108 -13.15 1.61 0.10
N GLY A 109 -12.82 2.53 1.01
CA GLY A 109 -11.67 2.42 1.91
C GLY A 109 -10.31 2.73 1.26
N PRO A 110 -9.20 2.47 1.97
CA PRO A 110 -7.84 2.80 1.50
C PRO A 110 -7.46 2.09 0.20
N MET A 111 -7.99 0.89 -0.02
CA MET A 111 -7.80 0.12 -1.26
C MET A 111 -8.77 0.51 -2.38
N ARG A 112 -9.57 1.58 -2.24
CA ARG A 112 -10.49 1.96 -3.32
C ARG A 112 -9.74 2.39 -4.58
N ALA A 113 -10.33 2.13 -5.76
CA ALA A 113 -9.81 2.60 -7.03
C ALA A 113 -9.66 4.13 -7.11
N ILE A 114 -8.78 4.58 -7.99
CA ILE A 114 -8.58 6.00 -8.29
C ILE A 114 -9.53 6.38 -9.43
N THR A 115 -10.55 7.18 -9.13
CA THR A 115 -11.55 7.61 -10.12
C THR A 115 -12.14 8.98 -9.74
N GLY A 116 -12.38 9.84 -10.72
CA GLY A 116 -12.86 11.20 -10.51
C GLY A 116 -11.82 12.09 -9.84
N SER A 117 -12.20 12.76 -8.75
CA SER A 117 -11.31 13.66 -8.01
C SER A 117 -11.31 13.35 -6.51
N SER A 118 -10.17 13.54 -5.87
CA SER A 118 -9.99 13.41 -4.43
C SER A 118 -8.84 14.31 -3.98
N GLY A 119 -9.01 14.95 -2.82
CA GLY A 119 -7.87 15.44 -2.04
C GLY A 119 -6.99 14.28 -1.57
N TRP A 120 -5.96 14.61 -0.78
CA TRP A 120 -5.11 13.59 -0.16
C TRP A 120 -5.94 12.57 0.63
N ARG A 121 -5.74 11.29 0.32
CA ARG A 121 -6.31 10.18 1.06
C ARG A 121 -5.29 9.08 1.24
N ASP A 122 -5.47 8.29 2.28
CA ASP A 122 -4.63 7.12 2.52
C ASP A 122 -4.89 6.02 1.48
N ILE A 123 -3.81 5.30 1.16
CA ILE A 123 -3.82 4.05 0.44
C ILE A 123 -3.04 3.00 1.23
N VAL A 124 -3.45 1.75 1.08
CA VAL A 124 -2.74 0.59 1.65
C VAL A 124 -2.74 -0.51 0.60
N LEU A 125 -1.59 -1.12 0.34
CA LEU A 125 -1.44 -2.31 -0.50
C LEU A 125 -0.92 -3.45 0.39
N PRO A 126 -1.82 -4.19 1.07
CA PRO A 126 -1.41 -5.33 1.88
C PRO A 126 -0.97 -6.50 0.99
N PHE A 127 -0.02 -7.29 1.46
CA PHE A 127 0.39 -8.52 0.79
C PHE A 127 0.57 -9.63 1.83
N ASP A 128 0.05 -10.83 1.51
CA ASP A 128 0.22 -12.04 2.29
C ASP A 128 1.03 -13.06 1.47
N ALA A 129 2.29 -13.22 1.84
CA ALA A 129 3.25 -14.15 1.28
C ALA A 129 3.38 -15.44 2.11
N THR A 130 2.39 -15.84 2.92
CA THR A 130 2.49 -17.04 3.78
C THR A 130 2.78 -18.34 2.99
N GLY A 131 2.51 -18.37 1.68
CA GLY A 131 2.86 -19.48 0.79
C GLY A 131 4.26 -19.42 0.15
N ALA A 132 4.99 -18.32 0.31
CA ALA A 132 6.32 -18.15 -0.25
C ALA A 132 7.40 -18.75 0.68
N SER A 133 8.51 -19.20 0.10
CA SER A 133 9.67 -19.70 0.85
C SER A 133 10.49 -18.59 1.53
N ALA A 134 10.38 -17.36 1.03
CA ALA A 134 11.09 -16.18 1.52
C ALA A 134 10.30 -14.88 1.22
N PRO A 135 10.61 -13.76 1.89
CA PRO A 135 10.11 -12.43 1.52
C PRO A 135 10.55 -11.99 0.11
N PRO A 136 9.92 -10.96 -0.48
CA PRO A 136 10.29 -10.48 -1.82
C PRO A 136 11.70 -9.87 -1.83
N LYS A 137 12.41 -10.05 -2.93
CA LYS A 137 13.71 -9.41 -3.19
C LYS A 137 13.57 -8.02 -3.77
N ARG A 138 12.49 -7.78 -4.50
CA ARG A 138 12.21 -6.50 -5.12
C ARG A 138 10.73 -6.17 -5.08
N LEU A 139 10.44 -4.90 -4.86
CA LEU A 139 9.11 -4.32 -5.08
C LEU A 139 9.14 -3.34 -6.24
N VAL A 140 8.11 -3.38 -7.09
CA VAL A 140 7.88 -2.39 -8.14
C VAL A 140 6.51 -1.76 -7.90
N ILE A 141 6.48 -0.44 -7.75
CA ILE A 141 5.26 0.32 -7.49
C ILE A 141 4.91 1.09 -8.76
N ASN A 142 3.69 0.88 -9.25
CA ASN A 142 3.11 1.58 -10.40
C ASN A 142 1.88 2.39 -9.98
#